data_AF-A0A536GU15-F1
#
_entry.id   AF-A0A536GU15-F1
#
_cell.length_a   1.000
_cell.length_b   1.000
_cell.length_c   1.000
_cell.angle_alpha   90.00
_cell.angle_beta   90.00
_cell.angle_gamma   90.00
#
_symmetry.space_group_name_H-M   'P 1'
#
loop_
_entity.id
_entity.type
_entity.pdbx_description
1 polymer ?
#
loop_
_entity_poly.entity_id
_entity_poly.type
_entity_poly.pdbx_seq_one_letter_code
_entity_poly.pdbx_strand_id
1 'polypeptide(L)'
;MNDIPERAQESKAPSSSLQARPRSANVGRIALIVALVLLVAAAASIGAAVLIKNTNTTTGNSGTHPSPGNAALAVNASGIVAFTDQPGRPGHSNAITMAVNSLLAPPAGFQYEAWLVDSASKHAIALGKLVAKNQSFTLSYISDGINLIGAGDTIEITLEHGAVSLPRARCCYQPLFRRGP
;
A
#
# COMPACT_ATOMS: atom_id res chain seq x y z
N MET A 1 41.82 -57.12 -12.83
CA MET A 1 43.23 -57.54 -12.94
C MET A 1 43.81 -56.86 -14.17
N ASN A 2 45.03 -56.33 -14.00
CA ASN A 2 45.91 -55.71 -15.00
C ASN A 2 45.69 -54.21 -15.24
N ASP A 3 46.70 -53.36 -15.25
CA ASP A 3 47.98 -53.31 -14.53
C ASP A 3 48.49 -51.89 -14.81
N ILE A 4 49.06 -51.26 -13.78
CA ILE A 4 49.72 -49.95 -13.88
C ILE A 4 51.16 -50.20 -14.36
N PRO A 5 51.70 -49.32 -15.22
CA PRO A 5 53.04 -48.77 -14.96
C PRO A 5 52.97 -47.24 -15.04
N GLU A 6 53.25 -46.48 -13.98
CA GLU A 6 54.57 -46.15 -13.45
C GLU A 6 55.62 -45.82 -14.53
N ARG A 7 55.80 -44.52 -14.81
CA ARG A 7 57.15 -43.95 -14.94
C ARG A 7 57.20 -42.46 -14.64
N ALA A 8 58.33 -42.11 -14.03
CA ALA A 8 58.64 -40.89 -13.33
C ALA A 8 59.09 -39.72 -14.23
N GLN A 9 58.83 -38.53 -13.68
CA GLN A 9 59.65 -37.30 -13.59
C GLN A 9 60.49 -36.82 -14.78
N GLU A 10 60.24 -35.56 -15.19
CA GLU A 10 61.35 -34.64 -15.47
C GLU A 10 61.08 -33.23 -14.90
N SER A 11 62.09 -32.74 -14.19
CA SER A 11 62.19 -31.46 -13.50
C SER A 11 62.50 -30.34 -14.49
N LYS A 12 61.75 -29.22 -14.42
CA LYS A 12 62.25 -27.92 -14.89
C LYS A 12 61.54 -26.76 -14.19
N ALA A 13 62.19 -26.22 -13.17
CA ALA A 13 62.02 -24.82 -12.75
C ALA A 13 63.24 -24.02 -13.27
N PRO A 14 63.31 -22.68 -13.19
CA PRO A 14 62.29 -21.66 -12.97
C PRO A 14 62.30 -20.59 -14.09
N SER A 15 61.22 -19.81 -14.24
CA SER A 15 61.29 -18.51 -14.94
C SER A 15 60.24 -17.57 -14.37
N SER A 16 60.67 -16.83 -13.36
CA SER A 16 59.95 -15.71 -12.76
C SER A 16 59.77 -14.61 -13.80
N SER A 17 58.55 -14.45 -14.32
CA SER A 17 58.10 -13.17 -14.88
C SER A 17 57.02 -12.61 -13.98
N LEU A 18 57.42 -11.67 -13.11
CA LEU A 18 56.50 -10.84 -12.36
C LEU A 18 55.82 -9.88 -13.35
N GLN A 19 54.76 -10.34 -13.99
CA GLN A 19 53.80 -9.44 -14.62
C GLN A 19 52.99 -8.76 -13.51
N ALA A 20 53.38 -7.54 -13.18
CA ALA A 20 52.60 -6.64 -12.35
C ALA A 20 51.27 -6.35 -13.05
N ARG A 21 50.21 -7.03 -12.60
CA ARG A 21 48.85 -6.81 -13.07
C ARG A 21 48.31 -5.53 -12.40
N PRO A 22 47.95 -4.47 -13.14
CA PRO A 22 47.33 -3.30 -12.54
C PRO A 22 45.97 -3.70 -11.96
N ARG A 23 45.86 -3.68 -10.63
CA ARG A 23 44.59 -3.80 -9.91
C ARG A 23 43.90 -2.44 -9.92
N SER A 24 43.14 -2.13 -10.96
CA SER A 24 42.21 -0.99 -10.97
C SER A 24 40.78 -1.46 -11.22
N ALA A 25 40.20 -2.21 -10.27
CA ALA A 25 38.84 -2.74 -10.41
C ALA A 25 37.84 -2.26 -9.34
N ASN A 26 38.24 -1.35 -8.44
CA ASN A 26 37.36 -0.95 -7.33
C ASN A 26 37.06 0.57 -7.26
N VAL A 27 37.82 1.41 -7.98
CA VAL A 27 37.61 2.88 -7.93
C VAL A 27 36.28 3.28 -8.56
N GLY A 28 35.87 2.63 -9.66
CA GLY A 28 34.59 2.92 -10.31
C GLY A 28 33.37 2.56 -9.46
N ARG A 29 33.44 1.49 -8.67
CA ARG A 29 32.34 1.08 -7.78
C ARG A 29 32.23 2.01 -6.56
N ILE A 30 33.35 2.45 -6.00
CA ILE A 30 33.37 3.40 -4.88
C ILE A 30 32.85 4.77 -5.33
N ALA A 31 33.27 5.25 -6.51
CA ALA A 31 32.77 6.51 -7.06
C ALA A 31 31.25 6.50 -7.28
N LEU A 32 30.69 5.37 -7.76
CA LEU A 32 29.25 5.21 -7.97
C LEU A 32 28.47 5.21 -6.65
N ILE A 33 28.99 4.54 -5.60
CA ILE A 33 28.36 4.52 -4.28
C ILE A 33 28.35 5.93 -3.65
N VAL A 34 29.47 6.66 -3.74
CA VAL A 34 29.55 8.04 -3.22
C VAL A 34 28.59 8.97 -3.96
N ALA A 35 28.48 8.84 -5.29
CA ALA A 35 27.52 9.62 -6.08
C ALA A 35 26.06 9.31 -5.70
N LEU A 36 25.72 8.05 -5.44
CA LEU A 36 24.37 7.65 -5.05
C LEU A 36 24.00 8.16 -3.65
N VAL A 37 24.92 8.11 -2.69
CA VAL A 37 24.71 8.64 -1.33
C VAL A 37 24.52 10.16 -1.36
N LEU A 38 25.30 10.89 -2.16
CA LEU A 38 25.11 12.34 -2.35
C LEU A 38 23.77 12.68 -3.03
N LEU A 39 23.31 11.87 -3.99
CA LEU A 39 22.00 12.04 -4.62
C LEU A 39 20.85 11.86 -3.61
N VAL A 40 20.92 10.84 -2.75
CA VAL A 40 19.90 10.59 -1.71
C VAL A 40 19.92 11.70 -0.65
N ALA A 41 21.09 12.22 -0.27
CA ALA A 41 21.19 13.33 0.67
C ALA A 41 20.64 14.66 0.09
N ALA A 42 20.74 14.87 -1.23
CA ALA A 42 20.18 16.05 -1.89
C ALA A 42 18.65 15.99 -2.08
N ALA A 43 18.02 14.82 -1.96
CA ALA A 43 16.57 14.66 -2.08
C ALA A 43 15.79 14.98 -0.78
N ALA A 44 16.47 15.34 0.31
CA ALA A 44 15.85 15.54 1.63
C ALA A 44 15.25 16.96 1.86
N SER A 45 15.03 17.76 0.81
CA SER A 45 14.72 19.18 0.99
C SER A 45 13.58 19.71 0.12
N ILE A 46 12.42 19.05 0.07
CA ILE A 46 11.15 19.71 -0.32
C ILE A 46 10.00 19.12 0.48
N GLY A 47 9.42 19.90 1.38
CA GLY A 47 8.20 19.49 2.09
C GLY A 47 7.80 20.35 3.27
N ALA A 48 7.98 21.67 3.20
CA ALA A 48 7.44 22.58 4.20
C ALA A 48 6.43 23.55 3.57
N ALA A 49 5.27 23.60 4.23
CA ALA A 49 4.23 24.63 4.18
C ALA A 49 3.26 24.65 2.99
N VAL A 50 2.18 23.86 3.11
CA VAL A 50 0.86 24.31 2.67
C VAL A 50 0.00 24.50 3.91
N LEU A 51 0.12 25.69 4.54
CA LEU A 51 -0.80 26.16 5.57
C LEU A 51 -1.97 26.84 4.87
N ILE A 52 -3.02 26.09 4.55
CA ILE A 52 -4.30 26.68 4.12
C ILE A 52 -5.00 27.21 5.37
N LYS A 53 -4.99 28.53 5.54
CA LYS A 53 -5.85 29.25 6.47
C LYS A 53 -7.32 29.03 6.08
N ASN A 54 -8.02 28.16 6.80
CA ASN A 54 -9.48 28.09 6.74
C ASN A 54 -10.06 29.12 7.72
N THR A 55 -10.06 30.40 7.33
CA THR A 55 -10.78 31.45 8.07
C THR A 55 -12.24 31.47 7.64
N ASN A 56 -13.03 30.54 8.17
CA ASN A 56 -14.47 30.75 8.31
C ASN A 56 -14.74 31.44 9.64
N THR A 57 -14.38 32.72 9.69
CA THR A 57 -15.04 33.66 10.61
C THR A 57 -16.47 33.85 10.10
N THR A 58 -17.41 33.12 10.68
CA THR A 58 -18.83 33.49 10.62
C THR A 58 -19.35 33.57 12.04
N THR A 59 -19.04 34.70 12.67
CA THR A 59 -19.93 35.28 13.68
C THR A 59 -21.23 35.63 12.96
N GLY A 60 -22.28 34.86 13.22
CA GLY A 60 -23.57 35.06 12.60
C GLY A 60 -24.59 34.05 13.10
N ASN A 61 -25.24 34.40 14.21
CA ASN A 61 -26.53 33.83 14.62
C ASN A 61 -27.45 33.73 13.40
N SER A 62 -27.87 32.52 13.04
CA SER A 62 -29.20 32.18 12.52
C SER A 62 -29.24 30.68 12.27
N GLY A 63 -30.13 29.99 12.97
CA GLY A 63 -30.29 28.54 12.87
C GLY A 63 -30.51 28.10 11.44
N THR A 64 -29.56 27.34 10.91
CA THR A 64 -29.75 26.51 9.73
C THR A 64 -29.23 25.11 10.06
N HIS A 65 -30.16 24.19 9.94
CA HIS A 65 -30.04 22.76 10.13
C HIS A 65 -28.78 22.22 9.41
N PRO A 66 -27.89 21.46 10.07
CA PRO A 66 -26.77 20.83 9.36
C PRO A 66 -27.34 19.87 8.32
N SER A 67 -27.18 20.22 7.04
CA SER A 67 -27.46 19.30 5.94
C SER A 67 -26.51 18.09 6.07
N PRO A 68 -27.01 16.86 6.16
CA PRO A 68 -26.18 15.66 6.26
C PRO A 68 -25.64 15.31 4.87
N GLY A 69 -24.85 16.20 4.29
CA GLY A 69 -24.28 16.06 2.97
C GLY A 69 -22.78 16.27 3.06
N ASN A 70 -22.05 15.16 3.14
CA ASN A 70 -20.59 15.10 3.04
C ASN A 70 -19.83 15.79 4.19
N ALA A 71 -19.94 15.22 5.39
CA ALA A 71 -18.88 15.37 6.38
C ALA A 71 -17.56 14.90 5.72
N ALA A 72 -16.59 15.80 5.57
CA ALA A 72 -15.27 15.49 5.02
C ALA A 72 -14.66 14.32 5.83
N LEU A 73 -14.64 13.12 5.23
CA LEU A 73 -14.42 11.86 5.94
C LEU A 73 -13.03 11.73 6.55
N ALA A 74 -12.06 12.48 6.04
CA ALA A 74 -10.77 12.74 6.67
C ALA A 74 -10.05 13.83 5.88
N VAL A 75 -9.38 14.76 6.56
CA VAL A 75 -8.50 15.72 5.88
C VAL A 75 -7.15 15.07 5.55
N ASN A 76 -6.74 14.01 6.26
CA ASN A 76 -5.45 13.31 6.10
C ASN A 76 -5.49 11.84 6.58
N ALA A 77 -6.46 11.03 6.15
CA ALA A 77 -6.45 9.61 6.51
C ALA A 77 -5.27 8.88 5.85
N SER A 78 -4.61 8.02 6.61
CA SER A 78 -3.54 7.14 6.12
C SER A 78 -3.66 5.78 6.78
N GLY A 79 -3.18 4.74 6.12
CA GLY A 79 -3.30 3.40 6.67
C GLY A 79 -2.33 2.40 6.07
N ILE A 80 -2.28 1.24 6.70
CA ILE A 80 -1.51 0.08 6.25
C ILE A 80 -2.51 -1.04 5.98
N VAL A 81 -2.32 -1.72 4.85
CA VAL A 81 -3.06 -2.92 4.47
C VAL A 81 -2.03 -4.04 4.31
N ALA A 82 -2.25 -5.17 4.96
CA ALA A 82 -1.43 -6.35 4.83
C ALA A 82 -2.27 -7.53 4.35
N PHE A 83 -1.80 -8.17 3.29
CA PHE A 83 -2.35 -9.41 2.77
C PHE A 83 -1.54 -10.57 3.31
N THR A 84 -2.22 -11.58 3.81
CA THR A 84 -1.58 -12.76 4.40
C THR A 84 -2.30 -14.02 3.95
N ASP A 85 -1.60 -15.15 4.00
CA ASP A 85 -2.23 -16.45 3.89
C ASP A 85 -2.97 -16.78 5.18
N GLN A 86 -4.15 -17.39 5.05
CA GLN A 86 -4.83 -17.97 6.19
C GLN A 86 -3.99 -19.13 6.76
N PRO A 87 -3.93 -19.28 8.09
CA PRO A 87 -3.30 -20.42 8.72
C PRO A 87 -3.82 -21.76 8.14
N GLY A 88 -2.90 -22.61 7.69
CA GLY A 88 -3.21 -23.92 7.10
C GLY A 88 -3.49 -23.90 5.59
N ARG A 89 -3.42 -22.75 4.91
CA ARG A 89 -3.57 -22.64 3.44
C ARG A 89 -2.56 -21.64 2.82
N PRO A 90 -1.27 -22.02 2.73
CA PRO A 90 -0.24 -21.14 2.16
C PRO A 90 -0.45 -20.89 0.66
N GLY A 91 -0.02 -19.72 0.17
CA GLY A 91 -0.01 -19.35 -1.25
C GLY A 91 -1.30 -18.75 -1.79
N HIS A 92 -2.24 -18.37 -0.93
CA HIS A 92 -3.57 -17.90 -1.36
C HIS A 92 -3.89 -16.45 -1.04
N SER A 93 -3.11 -15.76 -0.20
CA SER A 93 -3.32 -14.36 0.22
C SER A 93 -4.80 -14.03 0.48
N ASN A 94 -5.46 -14.93 1.21
CA ASN A 94 -6.90 -14.92 1.43
C ASN A 94 -7.31 -14.25 2.74
N ALA A 95 -6.39 -13.58 3.43
CA ALA A 95 -6.67 -12.78 4.60
C ALA A 95 -6.13 -11.34 4.43
N ILE A 96 -6.87 -10.38 4.97
CA ILE A 96 -6.50 -8.96 5.02
C ILE A 96 -6.52 -8.49 6.47
N THR A 97 -5.51 -7.73 6.85
CA THR A 97 -5.56 -6.86 8.02
C THR A 97 -5.33 -5.42 7.60
N MET A 98 -6.05 -4.49 8.23
CA MET A 98 -5.98 -3.08 7.92
C MET A 98 -5.96 -2.27 9.21
N ALA A 99 -5.17 -1.19 9.20
CA ALA A 99 -5.20 -0.15 10.21
C ALA A 99 -5.20 1.21 9.52
N VAL A 100 -6.18 2.06 9.85
CA VAL A 100 -6.36 3.39 9.29
C VAL A 100 -6.35 4.41 10.42
N ASN A 101 -5.53 5.42 10.28
CA ASN A 101 -5.35 6.50 11.24
C ASN A 101 -6.02 7.77 10.72
N SER A 102 -6.33 8.68 11.65
CA SER A 102 -6.85 10.02 11.34
C SER A 102 -8.19 10.03 10.59
N LEU A 103 -8.97 8.95 10.67
CA LEU A 103 -10.40 8.99 10.36
C LEU A 103 -11.15 9.67 11.51
N LEU A 104 -12.11 10.51 11.17
CA LEU A 104 -13.00 11.12 12.18
C LEU A 104 -13.92 10.05 12.78
N ALA A 105 -14.42 10.29 13.99
CA ALA A 105 -15.45 9.41 14.54
C ALA A 105 -16.71 9.48 13.64
N PRO A 106 -17.31 8.34 13.25
CA PRO A 106 -18.51 8.35 12.44
C PRO A 106 -19.68 8.99 13.23
N PRO A 107 -20.57 9.76 12.60
CA PRO A 107 -21.79 10.25 13.24
C PRO A 107 -22.65 9.10 13.78
N ALA A 108 -23.53 9.41 14.74
CA ALA A 108 -24.43 8.41 15.31
C ALA A 108 -25.27 7.72 14.22
N GLY A 109 -25.33 6.39 14.25
CA GLY A 109 -26.01 5.57 13.24
C GLY A 109 -25.17 5.25 12.00
N PHE A 110 -23.98 5.84 11.85
CA PHE A 110 -23.07 5.56 10.75
C PHE A 110 -21.88 4.69 11.18
N GLN A 111 -21.26 4.02 10.20
CA GLN A 111 -20.07 3.22 10.38
C GLN A 111 -19.20 3.24 9.13
N TYR A 112 -17.89 3.02 9.31
CA TYR A 112 -17.01 2.79 8.18
C TYR A 112 -17.08 1.33 7.73
N GLU A 113 -17.26 1.13 6.43
CA GLU A 113 -17.19 -0.17 5.75
C GLU A 113 -15.99 -0.17 4.80
N ALA A 114 -15.29 -1.30 4.73
CA ALA A 114 -14.20 -1.51 3.78
C ALA A 114 -14.61 -2.45 2.64
N TRP A 115 -14.11 -2.15 1.46
CA TRP A 115 -14.37 -2.89 0.24
C TRP A 115 -13.05 -3.15 -0.50
N LEU A 116 -12.89 -4.37 -0.98
CA LEU A 116 -11.87 -4.68 -1.99
C LEU A 116 -12.52 -4.56 -3.37
N VAL A 117 -11.99 -3.67 -4.18
CA VAL A 117 -12.54 -3.32 -5.48
C VAL A 117 -11.56 -3.74 -6.56
N ASP A 118 -12.09 -4.36 -7.60
CA ASP A 118 -11.42 -4.46 -8.89
C ASP A 118 -11.80 -3.24 -9.74
N SER A 119 -10.83 -2.37 -9.98
CA SER A 119 -11.05 -1.15 -10.75
C SER A 119 -11.45 -1.41 -12.20
N ALA A 120 -11.06 -2.55 -12.78
CA ALA A 120 -11.35 -2.92 -14.17
C ALA A 120 -12.78 -3.46 -14.32
N SER A 121 -13.15 -4.48 -13.53
CA SER A 121 -14.50 -5.08 -13.61
C SER A 121 -15.57 -4.32 -12.85
N LYS A 122 -15.17 -3.35 -12.01
CA LYS A 122 -16.05 -2.65 -11.05
C LYS A 122 -16.72 -3.59 -10.03
N HIS A 123 -16.23 -4.82 -9.89
CA HIS A 123 -16.66 -5.73 -8.84
C HIS A 123 -16.14 -5.26 -7.48
N ALA A 124 -16.93 -5.46 -6.42
CA ALA A 124 -16.58 -5.08 -5.05
C ALA A 124 -16.88 -6.23 -4.10
N ILE A 125 -15.91 -6.58 -3.26
CA ILE A 125 -16.02 -7.57 -2.20
C ILE A 125 -16.12 -6.81 -0.87
N ALA A 126 -17.20 -7.03 -0.12
CA ALA A 126 -17.34 -6.52 1.23
C ALA A 126 -16.29 -7.17 2.14
N LEU A 127 -15.40 -6.35 2.71
CA LEU A 127 -14.45 -6.81 3.73
C LEU A 127 -15.02 -6.62 5.14
N GLY A 128 -15.97 -5.69 5.28
CA GLY A 128 -16.76 -5.48 6.49
C GLY A 128 -16.40 -4.20 7.26
N LYS A 129 -17.02 -4.09 8.43
CA LYS A 129 -16.99 -2.89 9.26
C LYS A 129 -15.63 -2.69 9.91
N LEU A 130 -15.11 -1.46 9.84
CA LEU A 130 -13.93 -1.07 10.61
C LEU A 130 -14.29 -0.87 12.09
N VAL A 131 -13.44 -1.37 12.97
CA VAL A 131 -13.57 -1.28 14.42
C VAL A 131 -12.57 -0.27 14.97
N ALA A 132 -13.06 0.72 15.73
CA ALA A 132 -12.22 1.70 16.38
C ALA A 132 -11.37 1.04 17.49
N LYS A 133 -10.06 1.28 17.48
CA LYS A 133 -9.08 0.81 18.46
C LYS A 133 -7.93 1.81 18.57
N ASN A 134 -7.72 2.38 19.77
CA ASN A 134 -6.57 3.24 20.08
C ASN A 134 -6.34 4.39 19.06
N GLN A 135 -7.39 5.17 18.75
CA GLN A 135 -7.37 6.27 17.76
C GLN A 135 -7.18 5.84 16.30
N SER A 136 -7.14 4.54 16.03
CA SER A 136 -7.15 3.96 14.70
C SER A 136 -8.46 3.21 14.45
N PHE A 137 -8.75 2.94 13.19
CA PHE A 137 -9.80 2.03 12.76
C PHE A 137 -9.15 0.79 12.15
N THR A 138 -9.59 -0.39 12.58
CA THR A 138 -8.95 -1.65 12.22
C THR A 138 -9.95 -2.63 11.61
N LEU A 139 -9.46 -3.49 10.74
CA LEU A 139 -10.24 -4.56 10.12
C LEU A 139 -9.39 -5.83 10.07
N SER A 140 -10.03 -6.97 10.29
CA SER A 140 -9.49 -8.28 9.97
C SER A 140 -10.55 -9.04 9.18
N TYR A 141 -10.16 -9.52 8.02
CA TYR A 141 -11.02 -10.25 7.10
C TYR A 141 -10.30 -11.51 6.62
N ILE A 142 -11.03 -12.61 6.55
CA ILE A 142 -10.55 -13.89 6.00
C ILE A 142 -11.59 -14.37 5.01
N SER A 143 -11.17 -14.63 3.78
CA SER A 143 -12.00 -15.21 2.76
C SER A 143 -11.85 -16.73 2.72
N ASP A 144 -12.96 -17.43 2.52
CA ASP A 144 -12.96 -18.87 2.31
C ASP A 144 -12.53 -19.22 0.87
N GLY A 145 -11.22 -19.22 0.64
CA GLY A 145 -10.62 -19.73 -0.60
C GLY A 145 -10.48 -18.72 -1.76
N ILE A 146 -10.82 -17.45 -1.57
CA ILE A 146 -10.57 -16.41 -2.59
C ILE A 146 -9.17 -15.83 -2.40
N ASN A 147 -8.40 -15.75 -3.49
CA ASN A 147 -7.17 -14.98 -3.51
C ASN A 147 -7.47 -13.49 -3.63
N LEU A 148 -7.27 -12.75 -2.55
CA LEU A 148 -7.66 -11.33 -2.47
C LEU A 148 -6.75 -10.42 -3.29
N ILE A 149 -5.48 -10.79 -3.50
CA ILE A 149 -4.58 -10.02 -4.38
C ILE A 149 -5.04 -10.12 -5.84
N GLY A 150 -5.60 -11.27 -6.24
CA GLY A 150 -6.14 -11.46 -7.58
C GLY A 150 -7.57 -10.94 -7.77
N ALA A 151 -8.30 -10.67 -6.67
CA ALA A 151 -9.72 -10.33 -6.71
C ALA A 151 -10.00 -8.82 -6.74
N GLY A 152 -9.00 -7.98 -6.46
CA GLY A 152 -9.12 -6.53 -6.55
C GLY A 152 -7.78 -5.83 -6.39
N ASP A 153 -7.76 -4.56 -6.75
CA ASP A 153 -6.57 -3.70 -6.77
C ASP A 153 -6.68 -2.46 -5.88
N THR A 154 -7.89 -2.17 -5.39
CA THR A 154 -8.22 -0.93 -4.68
C THR A 154 -8.95 -1.25 -3.39
N ILE A 155 -8.54 -0.59 -2.30
CA ILE A 155 -9.30 -0.57 -1.05
C ILE A 155 -10.13 0.71 -1.01
N GLU A 156 -11.45 0.57 -0.98
CA GLU A 156 -12.39 1.68 -0.76
C GLU A 156 -12.90 1.63 0.68
N ILE A 157 -12.93 2.78 1.36
CA ILE A 157 -13.56 2.93 2.67
C ILE A 157 -14.72 3.91 2.53
N THR A 158 -15.92 3.50 2.91
CA THR A 158 -17.12 4.32 2.82
C THR A 158 -17.76 4.53 4.18
N LEU A 159 -18.47 5.65 4.34
CA LEU A 159 -19.30 5.92 5.52
C LEU A 159 -20.73 5.49 5.23
N GLU A 160 -21.17 4.43 5.89
CA GLU A 160 -22.44 3.75 5.64
C GLU A 160 -23.39 3.89 6.82
N HIS A 161 -24.70 3.84 6.55
CA HIS A 161 -25.75 3.87 7.58
C HIS A 161 -26.54 2.57 7.54
N GLY A 162 -26.61 1.86 8.66
CA GLY A 162 -27.26 0.55 8.75
C GLY A 162 -26.47 -0.58 8.07
N ALA A 163 -27.16 -1.69 7.75
CA ALA A 163 -26.57 -2.81 7.02
C ALA A 163 -26.48 -2.50 5.52
N VAL A 164 -25.32 -2.77 4.91
CA VAL A 164 -25.04 -2.39 3.52
C VAL A 164 -24.47 -3.58 2.75
N SER A 165 -24.97 -3.81 1.55
CA SER A 165 -24.53 -4.89 0.66
C SER A 165 -23.58 -4.44 -0.45
N LEU A 166 -23.51 -3.14 -0.73
CA LEU A 166 -22.67 -2.52 -1.78
C LEU A 166 -22.23 -1.11 -1.36
N PRO A 167 -21.06 -0.60 -1.78
CA PRO A 167 -20.63 0.75 -1.42
C PRO A 167 -21.64 1.78 -1.92
N ARG A 168 -22.14 2.68 -1.04
CA ARG A 168 -23.15 3.68 -1.45
C ARG A 168 -22.67 4.65 -2.51
N ALA A 169 -21.37 4.92 -2.56
CA ALA A 169 -20.76 5.70 -3.63
C ALA A 169 -21.03 5.12 -5.03
N ARG A 170 -21.45 3.85 -5.13
CA ARG A 170 -21.81 3.20 -6.39
C ARG A 170 -23.32 3.14 -6.65
N CYS A 171 -24.16 3.20 -5.62
CA CYS A 171 -25.62 3.19 -5.77
C CYS A 171 -26.21 4.55 -6.13
N CYS A 172 -25.53 5.65 -5.80
CA CYS A 172 -26.03 7.01 -6.08
C CYS A 172 -25.41 7.68 -7.33
N TYR A 173 -24.46 7.01 -8.01
CA TYR A 173 -23.87 7.47 -9.27
C TYR A 173 -24.34 6.64 -10.46
N GLN A 174 -25.65 6.35 -10.55
CA GLN A 174 -26.24 6.01 -11.83
C GLN A 174 -26.76 7.32 -12.45
N PRO A 175 -26.07 7.93 -13.44
CA PRO A 175 -26.59 9.07 -14.14
C PRO A 175 -27.81 8.63 -14.94
N LEU A 176 -29.00 8.74 -14.34
CA LEU A 176 -30.29 8.75 -15.01
C LEU A 176 -30.45 10.10 -15.73
N PHE A 177 -29.51 10.44 -16.61
CA PHE A 177 -29.79 11.41 -17.67
C PHE A 177 -30.52 10.68 -18.79
N ARG A 178 -31.82 10.47 -18.60
CA ARG A 178 -32.72 10.32 -19.75
C ARG A 178 -32.62 11.62 -20.53
N ARG A 179 -32.01 11.59 -21.72
CA ARG A 179 -32.30 12.61 -22.74
C ARG A 179 -33.81 12.57 -22.97
N GLY A 180 -34.48 13.67 -22.64
CA GLY A 180 -35.80 13.97 -23.18
C GLY A 180 -35.73 14.13 -24.70
N PRO A 181 -36.89 14.11 -25.37
CA PRO A 181 -37.05 13.83 -26.80
C PRO A 181 -36.21 14.72 -27.72
#